data_AF-A0A843I2V6-F1
#
_entry.id   AF-A0A843I2V6-F1
#
_cell.length_a   1.000
_cell.length_b   1.000
_cell.length_c   1.000
_cell.angle_alpha   90.00
_cell.angle_beta   90.00
_cell.angle_gamma   90.00
#
_symmetry.space_group_name_H-M   'P 1'
#
loop_
_entity.id
_entity.type
_entity.pdbx_description
1 polymer ?
#
loop_
_entity_poly.entity_id
_entity_poly.type
_entity_poly.pdbx_seq_one_letter_code
_entity_poly.pdbx_strand_id
1 'polypeptide(L)' 'MDFHCDVSSALLKKARELDSLLAGVAEHHPYWAPSYYMTQALALLFERWNGGLSGDELEQLTWYIEKAGEAVRRLKEAG' A
#
# COMPACT_ATOMS: atom_id res chain seq x y z
N MET A 1 18.06 1.76 23.09
CA MET A 1 16.69 1.48 22.62
C MET A 1 16.66 2.02 21.19
N ASP A 2 16.69 1.12 20.20
CA ASP A 2 16.75 1.51 18.79
C ASP A 2 15.37 2.02 18.35
N PHE A 3 15.18 3.34 18.44
CA PHE A 3 13.94 4.04 18.06
C PHE A 3 13.45 3.71 16.64
N HIS A 4 14.35 3.28 15.74
CA HIS A 4 14.05 2.94 14.36
C HIS A 4 13.28 1.61 14.19
N CYS A 5 13.51 0.64 15.08
CA CYS A 5 12.83 -0.66 15.04
C CYS A 5 11.35 -0.53 15.45
N ASP A 6 11.04 0.41 16.35
CA ASP A 6 9.69 0.61 16.87
C ASP A 6 8.78 1.33 15.86
N VAL A 7 9.26 2.41 15.23
CA VAL A 7 8.45 3.20 14.27
C VAL A 7 8.10 2.40 13.02
N SER A 8 9.07 1.69 12.43
CA SER A 8 8.82 0.87 11.23
C SER A 8 7.83 -0.28 11.52
N SER A 9 7.96 -0.93 12.67
CA SER A 9 7.03 -1.97 13.13
C SER A 9 5.62 -1.42 13.36
N ALA A 10 5.50 -0.24 13.97
CA ALA A 10 4.22 0.42 14.18
C ALA A 10 3.55 0.82 12.86
N LEU A 11 4.32 1.37 11.91
CA LEU A 11 3.85 1.71 10.57
C LEU A 11 3.38 0.47 9.80
N LEU A 12 4.17 -0.61 9.81
CA LEU A 12 3.80 -1.87 9.17
C LEU A 12 2.53 -2.46 9.77
N LYS A 13 2.39 -2.44 11.11
CA LYS A 13 1.16 -2.87 11.79
C LYS A 13 -0.04 -2.08 11.29
N LYS A 14 0.08 -0.75 11.19
CA LYS A 14 -1.01 0.11 10.70
C LYS A 14 -1.36 -0.16 9.24
N ALA A 15 -0.37 -0.38 8.39
CA ALA A 15 -0.62 -0.76 6.99
C ALA A 15 -1.38 -2.09 6.89
N ARG A 16 -1.00 -3.10 7.68
CA ARG A 16 -1.70 -4.40 7.72
C ARG A 16 -3.11 -4.31 8.29
N GLU A 17 -3.35 -3.45 9.29
CA GLU A 17 -4.70 -3.18 9.80
C GLU A 17 -5.59 -2.57 8.71
N LEU A 18 -5.09 -1.59 7.94
CA LEU A 18 -5.81 -1.02 6.81
C LEU A 18 -6.09 -2.04 5.72
N ASP A 19 -5.11 -2.90 5.41
CA ASP A 19 -5.25 -3.95 4.40
C ASP A 19 -6.37 -4.93 4.78
N SER A 20 -6.38 -5.38 6.03
CA SER A 20 -7.43 -6.25 6.56
C SER A 20 -8.82 -5.62 6.51
N LEU A 21 -8.92 -4.30 6.73
CA LEU A 21 -10.18 -3.58 6.62
C LEU A 21 -10.64 -3.51 5.16
N LEU A 22 -9.71 -3.22 4.24
CA LEU A 22 -10.00 -3.14 2.80
C LEU A 22 -10.38 -4.49 2.21
N ALA A 23 -9.82 -5.60 2.71
CA ALA A 23 -10.25 -6.96 2.34
C ALA A 23 -11.72 -7.24 2.71
N GLY A 24 -12.28 -6.53 3.70
CA GLY A 24 -13.69 -6.62 4.09
C GLY A 24 -14.61 -5.61 3.38
N VAL A 25 -14.05 -4.66 2.63
CA VAL A 25 -14.83 -3.70 1.84
C VAL A 25 -15.31 -4.37 0.56
N ALA A 26 -16.53 -4.05 0.11
CA ALA A 26 -17.00 -4.47 -1.20
C ALA A 26 -16.02 -3.98 -2.28
N GLU A 27 -15.38 -4.90 -2.99
CA GLU A 27 -14.37 -4.65 -4.03
C GLU A 27 -14.87 -3.66 -5.11
N HIS A 28 -16.19 -3.54 -5.25
CA HIS A 28 -16.87 -2.61 -6.17
C HIS A 28 -16.97 -1.16 -5.67
N HIS A 29 -16.59 -0.85 -4.43
CA HIS A 29 -16.61 0.52 -3.95
C HIS A 29 -15.60 1.38 -4.76
N PRO A 30 -15.98 2.54 -5.31
CA PRO A 30 -15.13 3.31 -6.23
C PRO A 30 -13.74 3.64 -5.67
N TYR A 31 -13.65 3.90 -4.37
CA TYR A 31 -12.39 4.23 -3.68
C TYR A 31 -11.61 3.01 -3.20
N TRP A 32 -12.14 1.80 -3.34
CA TRP A 32 -11.50 0.58 -2.86
C TRP A 32 -10.15 0.34 -3.55
N ALA A 33 -10.15 0.27 -4.89
CA ALA A 33 -8.95 -0.04 -5.66
C ALA A 33 -7.78 0.92 -5.38
N PRO A 34 -7.93 2.27 -5.43
CA PRO A 34 -6.80 3.15 -5.15
C PRO A 34 -6.32 3.03 -3.69
N SER A 35 -7.23 2.89 -2.72
CA SER A 35 -6.85 2.70 -1.32
C SER A 35 -6.11 1.39 -1.10
N TYR A 36 -6.58 0.28 -1.68
CA TYR A 36 -5.96 -1.04 -1.58
C TYR A 36 -4.53 -1.03 -2.11
N TYR A 37 -4.33 -0.58 -3.34
CA TYR A 37 -2.99 -0.58 -3.94
C TYR A 37 -2.02 0.37 -3.21
N MET A 38 -2.48 1.51 -2.70
CA MET A 38 -1.65 2.38 -1.86
C MET A 38 -1.27 1.71 -0.54
N THR A 39 -2.19 0.99 0.10
CA THR A 39 -1.91 0.24 1.33
C THR A 39 -0.90 -0.87 1.10
N GLN A 40 -0.99 -1.61 -0.01
CA GLN A 40 -0.01 -2.63 -0.40
C GLN A 40 1.39 -2.03 -0.62
N ALA A 41 1.48 -0.90 -1.32
CA ALA A 41 2.74 -0.17 -1.51
C ALA A 41 3.36 0.27 -0.17
N LEU A 42 2.55 0.80 0.75
CA LEU A 42 3.01 1.21 2.08
C LEU A 42 3.50 0.02 2.90
N ALA A 43 2.78 -1.10 2.88
CA ALA A 43 3.18 -2.32 3.59
C ALA A 43 4.57 -2.81 3.14
N LEU A 44 4.80 -2.87 1.82
CA LEU A 44 6.09 -3.27 1.26
C LEU A 44 7.24 -2.32 1.66
N LEU A 45 7.01 -1.01 1.59
CA LEU A 45 7.98 0.00 2.03
C LEU A 45 8.33 -0.13 3.52
N PHE A 46 7.34 -0.37 4.38
CA PHE A 46 7.56 -0.49 5.83
C PHE A 46 8.18 -1.83 6.23
N GLU A 47 7.88 -2.90 5.51
CA GLU A 47 8.53 -4.21 5.71
C GLU A 47 10.02 -4.17 5.38
N ARG A 48 10.41 -3.38 4.36
CA ARG A 48 11.80 -3.21 3.91
C ARG A 48 12.49 -1.98 4.44
N TRP A 49 11.89 -1.28 5.40
CA TRP A 49 12.33 0.02 5.91
C TRP A 49 13.83 0.10 6.24
N ASN A 50 14.41 -0.95 6.84
CA ASN A 50 15.84 -0.99 7.21
C ASN A 50 16.73 -1.77 6.22
N GLY A 51 16.14 -2.46 5.24
CA GLY A 51 16.84 -3.40 4.36
C GLY A 51 16.98 -2.95 2.91
N GLY A 52 16.24 -1.91 2.50
CA GLY A 52 16.10 -1.54 1.09
C GLY A 52 15.25 -2.55 0.32
N LEU A 53 14.87 -2.18 -0.90
CA LEU A 53 14.07 -3.02 -1.80
C LEU A 53 15.00 -3.74 -2.79
N SER A 54 14.72 -5.02 -3.04
CA SER A 54 15.29 -5.76 -4.16
C SER A 54 14.72 -5.28 -5.50
N GLY A 55 15.31 -5.74 -6.62
CA GLY A 55 14.81 -5.43 -7.97
C GLY A 55 13.35 -5.84 -8.15
N ASP A 56 13.03 -7.09 -7.81
CA ASP A 56 11.66 -7.62 -7.89
C ASP A 56 10.67 -6.82 -7.02
N GLU A 57 11.10 -6.38 -5.84
CA GLU A 57 10.27 -5.57 -4.95
C GLU A 57 10.09 -4.14 -5.46
N LEU A 58 11.09 -3.57 -6.16
CA LEU A 58 10.94 -2.29 -6.86
C LEU A 58 9.96 -2.40 -8.02
N GLU A 59 10.00 -3.50 -8.78
CA GLU A 59 9.02 -3.77 -9.84
C GLU A 59 7.62 -3.94 -9.26
N GLN A 60 7.49 -4.68 -8.16
CA GLN A 60 6.21 -4.86 -7.46
C GLN A 60 5.67 -3.54 -6.89
N LEU A 61 6.54 -2.72 -6.28
CA LEU A 61 6.16 -1.40 -5.78
C LEU A 61 5.68 -0.50 -6.93
N THR A 62 6.41 -0.50 -8.05
CA THR A 62 6.03 0.25 -9.26
C THR A 62 4.66 -0.18 -9.74
N TRP A 63 4.41 -1.48 -9.82
CA TRP A 63 3.12 -2.02 -10.23
C TRP A 63 1.98 -1.57 -9.32
N TYR A 64 2.16 -1.58 -7.99
CA TYR A 64 1.16 -1.06 -7.05
C TYR A 64 0.84 0.43 -7.29
N ILE A 65 1.87 1.24 -7.50
CA ILE A 65 1.71 2.69 -7.75
C ILE A 65 0.97 2.94 -9.07
N GLU A 66 1.31 2.18 -10.12
CA GLU A 66 0.62 2.27 -11.42
C GLU A 66 -0.86 1.90 -11.29
N LYS A 67 -1.17 0.82 -10.59
CA LYS A 67 -2.56 0.38 -10.35
C LYS A 67 -3.36 1.39 -9.54
N ALA A 68 -2.76 1.97 -8.51
CA ALA A 68 -3.38 3.07 -7.77
C ALA A 68 -3.65 4.28 -8.69
N GLY A 69 -2.68 4.63 -9.54
CA GLY A 69 -2.82 5.73 -10.51
C GLY A 69 -3.89 5.49 -11.58
N GLU A 70 -3.98 4.27 -12.12
CA GLU A 70 -5.07 3.85 -13.01
C GLU A 70 -6.44 3.98 -12.33
N ALA A 71 -6.55 3.53 -11.07
CA ALA A 71 -7.79 3.60 -10.33
C ALA A 71 -8.22 5.05 -10.04
N VAL A 72 -7.28 5.94 -9.70
CA VAL A 72 -7.54 7.38 -9.54
C VAL A 72 -7.98 8.03 -10.86
N ARG A 73 -7.40 7.63 -12.01
CA ARG A 73 -7.84 8.14 -13.32
C ARG A 73 -9.30 7.76 -13.61
N ARG A 74 -9.71 6.52 -13.33
CA ARG A 74 -11.10 6.07 -13.49
C ARG A 74 -12.08 6.89 -12.65
N LEU A 75 -11.69 7.28 -11.44
CA LEU A 75 -12.51 8.15 -10.59
C LEU A 75 -12.73 9.54 -11.23
N LYS A 76 -11.69 10.08 -11.87
CA LYS A 76 -11.78 11.35 -12.58
C LYS A 76 -12.67 11.27 -13.83
N GLU A 77 -12.71 10.13 -14.49
CA GLU A 77 -13.55 9.89 -15.68
C GLU A 77 -15.03 9.60 -15.34
N ALA A 78 -15.30 9.17 -14.10
CA ALA A 78 -16.63 8.84 -13.61
C ALA A 78 -17.42 10.03 -13.03
N GLY A 79 -16.77 11.19 -12.83
CA GLY A 79 -17.37 12.42 -12.30
C GLY A 79 -17.47 13.51 -13.36
#